data_AF-A0A4S2UDI0-F1
#
_entry.id   AF-A0A4S2UDI0-F1
#
_cell.length_a   1.000
_cell.length_b   1.000
_cell.length_c   1.000
_cell.angle_alpha   90.00
_cell.angle_beta   90.00
_cell.angle_gamma   90.00
#
_symmetry.space_group_name_H-M   'P 1'
#
loop_
_entity.id
_entity.type
_entity.pdbx_description
1 polymer ?
#
loop_
_entity_poly.entity_id
_entity_poly.type
_entity_poly.pdbx_seq_one_letter_code
_entity_poly.pdbx_strand_id
1 'polypeptide(L)'
;MTSPGNETLFDPAAVAAQIRGQGGVPLPAQADGSPTSGAEATAAGLLPDTLTDRGNAKLFVKLYANDYRHVPGIGWYRWDTTRWQIDEDDTVLWAAGDLAENIATHDARGAFTTTALQQHRRRALSTTGINAMLTQAKSAPGMVLNAARLDADAYALCTPDGIVDLRTGLIKTPDPDKDFHSRSTSVGPHHGTPPRWNRFLSDTFGDDAVGREMIDFLQLLLGYSVTGDVGGQVLPFLFGAGKNGKSVLLDVLMKLLGDYADAAPPGFLMSRPYEGHPTDLAELHGRRVIVCSEVKHGDKFDEARVKLLTGGDRIKARRMRQDFFSFQPTHKLWLLGNHRPEVGTGGFAFWRRMRLIPFERVVSDERKIDNLADILVTEEGPGILGWLIDGARRYLGGERDLTGPERVRIATTAYAETEDHTGRFFEECCRLAPELRAEQAGLYAAYKTWCHNEGASAMSSRAFAARARELAGLSSPKEMILSNQRKYYPGIGLLTDEEREATA
;
A
#
# COMPACT_ATOMS: atom_id res chain seq x y z
N MET A 1 23.81 -44.65 -1.51
CA MET A 1 25.27 -44.48 -1.56
C MET A 1 25.56 -43.00 -1.78
N THR A 2 26.22 -42.38 -0.80
CA THR A 2 27.06 -41.14 -0.81
C THR A 2 26.53 -39.83 -1.44
N SER A 3 26.33 -38.83 -0.57
CA SER A 3 26.34 -37.39 -0.87
C SER A 3 27.72 -36.88 -1.33
N PRO A 4 27.76 -35.74 -2.02
CA PRO A 4 28.64 -34.62 -1.67
C PRO A 4 27.82 -33.31 -1.61
N GLY A 5 28.17 -32.23 -0.92
CA GLY A 5 29.41 -31.76 -0.33
C GLY A 5 29.34 -30.23 -0.40
N ASN A 6 29.37 -29.57 0.75
CA ASN A 6 29.18 -28.13 0.96
C ASN A 6 30.38 -27.34 0.40
N GLU A 7 30.19 -26.39 -0.52
CA GLU A 7 31.23 -25.43 -0.96
C GLU A 7 30.80 -23.98 -0.67
N THR A 8 31.68 -23.29 0.05
CA THR A 8 31.62 -21.92 0.56
C THR A 8 31.76 -20.88 -0.55
N LEU A 9 30.85 -19.91 -0.61
CA LEU A 9 30.66 -18.93 -1.70
C LEU A 9 31.37 -17.57 -1.50
N PHE A 10 32.47 -17.50 -0.75
CA PHE A 10 33.17 -16.21 -0.52
C PHE A 10 34.69 -16.39 -0.42
N ASP A 11 35.43 -15.84 -1.39
CA ASP A 11 36.90 -15.75 -1.39
C ASP A 11 37.36 -14.29 -1.20
N PRO A 12 37.78 -13.90 0.02
CA PRO A 12 38.23 -12.53 0.30
C PRO A 12 39.54 -12.16 -0.42
N ALA A 13 40.33 -13.12 -0.89
CA ALA A 13 41.54 -12.83 -1.66
C ALA A 13 41.22 -12.36 -3.09
N ALA A 14 40.16 -12.91 -3.70
CA ALA A 14 39.68 -12.52 -5.02
C ALA A 14 39.12 -11.08 -5.04
N VAL A 15 38.37 -10.70 -4.01
CA VAL A 15 37.82 -9.33 -3.84
C VAL A 15 38.95 -8.32 -3.65
N ALA A 16 39.97 -8.66 -2.86
CA ALA A 16 41.14 -7.80 -2.65
C ALA A 16 42.01 -7.62 -3.90
N ALA A 17 41.96 -8.55 -4.86
CA ALA A 17 42.65 -8.43 -6.14
C ALA A 17 41.86 -7.55 -7.14
N GLN A 18 40.54 -7.64 -7.14
CA GLN A 18 39.67 -6.87 -8.02
C GLN A 18 39.69 -5.36 -7.70
N ILE A 19 39.81 -5.01 -6.42
CA ILE A 19 39.99 -3.62 -5.96
C ILE A 19 41.33 -3.03 -6.42
N ARG A 20 42.39 -3.85 -6.59
CA ARG A 20 43.70 -3.38 -7.05
C ARG A 20 43.76 -3.11 -8.57
N GLY A 21 42.83 -3.65 -9.35
CA GLY A 21 42.84 -3.57 -10.82
C GLY A 21 42.23 -2.29 -11.40
N GLN A 22 41.49 -1.51 -10.61
CA GLN A 22 40.86 -0.27 -11.08
C GLN A 22 41.78 0.93 -10.87
N GLY A 23 42.70 1.15 -11.82
CA GLY A 23 43.56 2.33 -11.89
C GLY A 23 42.75 3.61 -12.12
N GLY A 24 42.88 4.57 -11.21
CA GLY A 24 42.25 5.89 -11.29
C GLY A 24 42.97 6.85 -12.24
N VAL A 25 42.17 7.68 -12.92
CA VAL A 25 42.60 8.82 -13.75
C VAL A 25 43.22 9.92 -12.86
N PRO A 26 44.31 10.59 -13.26
CA PRO A 26 44.98 11.57 -12.39
C PRO A 26 44.36 12.98 -12.51
N LEU A 27 44.15 13.65 -11.38
CA LEU A 27 43.93 15.10 -11.28
C LEU A 27 44.78 15.70 -10.13
N PRO A 28 45.11 17.01 -10.19
CA PRO A 28 46.41 17.52 -9.76
C PRO A 28 46.51 17.90 -8.27
N ALA A 29 47.77 18.00 -7.84
CA ALA A 29 48.23 18.28 -6.50
C ALA A 29 47.85 19.66 -5.96
N GLN A 30 47.38 19.71 -4.70
CA GLN A 30 47.96 20.46 -3.57
C GLN A 30 46.96 20.60 -2.43
N ALA A 31 47.36 20.16 -1.23
CA ALA A 31 47.38 20.93 0.03
C ALA A 31 47.38 19.96 1.23
N ASP A 32 48.45 20.05 2.02
CA ASP A 32 48.70 19.28 3.22
C ASP A 32 47.57 19.38 4.26
N GLY A 33 47.05 18.22 4.64
CA GLY A 33 46.23 18.01 5.82
C GLY A 33 46.57 16.64 6.38
N SER A 34 47.08 16.61 7.61
CA SER A 34 47.46 15.40 8.35
C SER A 34 46.41 14.29 8.23
N PRO A 35 46.79 13.02 7.96
CA PRO A 35 45.82 11.96 7.82
C PRO A 35 45.21 11.65 9.19
N THR A 36 43.92 11.95 9.35
CA THR A 36 43.08 11.34 10.38
C THR A 36 43.18 9.82 10.21
N SER A 37 43.76 9.14 11.20
CA SER A 37 43.93 7.69 11.26
C SER A 37 42.57 7.00 11.25
N GLY A 38 42.06 6.71 10.05
CA GLY A 38 40.85 5.95 9.85
C GLY A 38 41.09 4.46 10.11
N ALA A 39 40.07 3.75 10.57
CA ALA A 39 40.10 2.31 10.71
C ALA A 39 40.53 1.63 9.40
N GLU A 40 41.52 0.75 9.43
CA GLU A 40 42.16 0.20 8.24
C GLU A 40 42.14 -1.33 8.24
N ALA A 41 41.87 -1.90 7.06
CA ALA A 41 42.16 -3.29 6.79
C ALA A 41 43.68 -3.42 6.57
N THR A 42 44.35 -4.13 7.46
CA THR A 42 45.78 -4.44 7.34
C THR A 42 45.97 -5.87 6.88
N ALA A 43 47.19 -6.21 6.44
CA ALA A 43 47.56 -7.60 6.15
C ALA A 43 47.39 -8.54 7.36
N ALA A 44 47.29 -8.00 8.58
CA ALA A 44 47.12 -8.75 9.83
C ALA A 44 45.66 -8.76 10.35
N GLY A 45 44.71 -8.15 9.63
CA GLY A 45 43.30 -8.04 10.03
C GLY A 45 42.79 -6.61 10.13
N LEU A 46 41.59 -6.46 10.68
CA LEU A 46 40.91 -5.18 10.87
C LEU A 46 41.40 -4.46 12.13
N LEU A 47 41.71 -3.17 12.01
CA LEU A 47 42.08 -2.33 13.16
C LEU A 47 41.03 -1.23 13.39
N PRO A 48 40.32 -1.23 14.53
CA PRO A 48 39.48 -0.11 14.91
C PRO A 48 40.34 1.11 15.28
N ASP A 49 39.76 2.32 15.18
CA ASP A 49 40.45 3.56 15.55
C ASP A 49 40.75 3.67 17.05
N THR A 50 39.94 2.98 17.87
CA THR A 50 40.08 2.88 19.32
C THR A 50 39.69 1.48 19.79
N LEU A 51 40.34 0.97 20.84
CA LEU A 51 40.01 -0.32 21.47
C LEU A 51 38.81 -0.19 22.41
N THR A 52 37.67 0.23 21.85
CA THR A 52 36.40 0.44 22.57
C THR A 52 35.23 -0.06 21.74
N ASP A 53 34.05 -0.23 22.36
CA ASP A 53 32.82 -0.58 21.64
C ASP A 53 32.46 0.48 20.59
N ARG A 54 32.80 1.75 20.86
CA ARG A 54 32.61 2.85 19.89
C ARG A 54 33.56 2.74 18.69
N GLY A 55 34.81 2.30 18.91
CA GLY A 55 35.76 2.07 17.82
C GLY A 55 35.33 0.90 16.94
N ASN A 56 34.86 -0.18 17.57
CA ASN A 56 34.23 -1.30 16.86
C ASN A 56 33.00 -0.85 16.07
N ALA A 57 32.13 -0.02 16.64
CA ALA A 57 30.96 0.51 15.95
C ALA A 57 31.32 1.39 14.75
N LYS A 58 32.34 2.25 14.85
CA LYS A 58 32.82 3.04 13.70
C LYS A 58 33.39 2.16 12.60
N LEU A 59 34.16 1.13 12.97
CA LEU A 59 34.69 0.15 12.02
C LEU A 59 33.54 -0.63 11.35
N PHE A 60 32.54 -1.07 12.11
CA PHE A 60 31.35 -1.74 11.59
C PHE A 60 30.62 -0.84 10.58
N VAL A 61 30.35 0.42 10.94
CA VAL A 61 29.70 1.38 10.03
C VAL A 61 30.52 1.60 8.76
N LYS A 62 31.85 1.69 8.87
CA LYS A 62 32.71 1.87 7.68
C LYS A 62 32.62 0.70 6.71
N LEU A 63 32.50 -0.52 7.22
CA LEU A 63 32.49 -1.75 6.41
C LEU A 63 31.09 -2.10 5.89
N TYR A 64 30.09 -1.92 6.74
CA TYR A 64 28.75 -2.49 6.57
C TYR A 64 27.65 -1.44 6.41
N ALA A 65 28.00 -0.16 6.26
CA ALA A 65 26.98 0.85 5.96
C ALA A 65 26.18 0.43 4.73
N ASN A 66 26.77 0.08 3.59
CA ASN A 66 25.96 -0.21 2.40
C ASN A 66 25.14 -1.51 2.48
N ASP A 67 25.41 -2.35 3.47
CA ASP A 67 24.74 -3.63 3.65
C ASP A 67 23.61 -3.57 4.67
N TYR A 68 23.71 -2.69 5.68
CA TYR A 68 22.73 -2.60 6.76
C TYR A 68 22.21 -1.17 7.00
N ARG A 69 20.95 -1.10 7.40
CA ARG A 69 20.32 0.11 7.95
C ARG A 69 19.52 -0.27 9.18
N HIS A 70 19.49 0.59 10.18
CA HIS A 70 18.62 0.47 11.33
C HIS A 70 17.51 1.52 11.26
N VAL A 71 16.27 1.06 11.32
CA VAL A 71 15.08 1.90 11.36
C VAL A 71 14.55 1.97 12.80
N PRO A 72 14.66 3.12 13.49
CA PRO A 72 14.18 3.25 14.86
C PRO A 72 12.71 2.87 15.01
N GLY A 73 12.42 2.02 16.00
CA GLY A 73 11.06 1.51 16.27
C GLY A 73 10.64 0.32 15.41
N ILE A 74 11.40 -0.03 14.36
CA ILE A 74 11.11 -1.18 13.48
C ILE A 74 12.18 -2.27 13.62
N GLY A 75 13.46 -1.96 13.42
CA GLY A 75 14.55 -2.94 13.49
C GLY A 75 15.63 -2.75 12.42
N TRP A 76 16.45 -3.78 12.23
CA TRP A 76 17.49 -3.83 11.22
C TRP A 76 16.94 -4.23 9.86
N TYR A 77 17.57 -3.68 8.83
CA TYR A 77 17.30 -3.96 7.44
C TYR A 77 18.61 -4.29 6.74
N ARG A 78 18.57 -5.26 5.82
CA ARG A 78 19.69 -5.67 4.97
C ARG A 78 19.42 -5.24 3.53
N TRP A 79 20.44 -4.74 2.85
CA TRP A 79 20.38 -4.47 1.42
C TRP A 79 20.36 -5.78 0.64
N ASP A 80 19.39 -5.91 -0.25
CA ASP A 80 19.17 -7.07 -1.10
C ASP A 80 19.20 -6.67 -2.57
N THR A 81 20.32 -6.09 -2.99
CA THR A 81 20.62 -5.60 -4.36
C THR A 81 19.78 -4.43 -4.87
N THR A 82 18.46 -4.44 -4.66
CA THR A 82 17.53 -3.40 -5.14
C THR A 82 16.68 -2.77 -4.04
N ARG A 83 16.51 -3.46 -2.89
CA ARG A 83 15.67 -3.04 -1.76
C ARG A 83 16.34 -3.31 -0.41
N TRP A 84 15.84 -2.65 0.63
CA TRP A 84 16.11 -2.92 2.04
C TRP A 84 15.07 -3.92 2.58
N GLN A 85 15.48 -5.15 2.84
CA GLN A 85 14.63 -6.16 3.49
C GLN A 85 14.79 -6.11 5.00
N ILE A 86 13.73 -6.45 5.75
CA ILE A 86 13.86 -6.64 7.21
C ILE A 86 14.84 -7.79 7.46
N ASP A 87 15.78 -7.60 8.37
CA ASP A 87 16.73 -8.62 8.78
C ASP A 87 16.07 -9.57 9.80
N GLU A 88 15.31 -10.56 9.32
CA GLU A 88 14.61 -11.54 10.17
C GLU A 88 15.53 -12.63 10.71
N ASP A 89 16.65 -12.89 10.02
CA ASP A 89 17.62 -13.95 10.36
C ASP A 89 18.76 -13.44 11.25
N ASP A 90 18.67 -12.20 11.76
CA ASP A 90 19.70 -11.54 12.57
C ASP A 90 21.09 -11.57 11.89
N THR A 91 21.14 -11.42 10.56
CA THR A 91 22.39 -11.44 9.78
C THR A 91 23.36 -10.33 10.19
N VAL A 92 22.82 -9.21 10.70
CA VAL A 92 23.62 -8.12 11.28
C VAL A 92 24.43 -8.57 12.51
N LEU A 93 23.90 -9.51 13.32
CA LEU A 93 24.63 -10.07 14.46
C LEU A 93 25.78 -10.96 13.99
N TRP A 94 25.57 -11.75 12.93
CA TRP A 94 26.62 -12.56 12.32
C TRP A 94 27.74 -11.69 11.74
N ALA A 95 27.40 -10.65 10.97
CA ALA A 95 28.38 -9.71 10.42
C ALA A 95 29.20 -9.01 11.53
N ALA A 96 28.58 -8.69 12.66
CA ALA A 96 29.25 -8.16 13.83
C ALA A 96 30.24 -9.17 14.46
N GLY A 97 29.86 -10.45 14.51
CA GLY A 97 30.74 -11.55 14.91
C GLY A 97 31.94 -11.68 13.98
N ASP A 98 31.72 -11.72 12.67
CA ASP A 98 32.77 -11.83 11.65
C ASP A 98 33.78 -10.67 11.75
N LEU A 99 33.29 -9.44 11.94
CA LEU A 99 34.15 -8.29 12.19
C LEU A 99 35.03 -8.52 13.43
N ALA A 100 34.45 -8.96 14.53
CA ALA A 100 35.16 -9.22 15.77
C ALA A 100 36.19 -10.35 15.64
N GLU A 101 35.89 -11.39 14.86
CA GLU A 101 36.82 -12.48 14.56
C GLU A 101 38.03 -11.99 13.75
N ASN A 102 37.80 -11.04 12.86
CA ASN A 102 38.83 -10.48 11.97
C ASN A 102 39.60 -9.30 12.55
N ILE A 103 39.37 -8.91 13.82
CA ILE A 103 40.21 -7.90 14.50
C ILE A 103 41.66 -8.39 14.55
N ALA A 104 42.59 -7.53 14.12
CA ALA A 104 44.01 -7.88 14.02
C ALA A 104 44.59 -8.28 15.37
N THR A 105 45.46 -9.29 15.37
CA THR A 105 46.17 -9.75 16.57
C THR A 105 47.48 -9.01 16.81
N HIS A 106 47.97 -8.28 15.80
CA HIS A 106 49.19 -7.49 15.84
C HIS A 106 49.01 -6.23 15.00
N ASP A 107 49.55 -5.11 15.47
CA ASP A 107 49.57 -3.84 14.76
C ASP A 107 51.00 -3.49 14.33
N ALA A 108 51.25 -3.55 13.02
CA ALA A 108 52.56 -3.28 12.43
C ALA A 108 53.02 -1.82 12.61
N ARG A 109 52.11 -0.89 12.94
CA ARG A 109 52.43 0.52 13.21
C ARG A 109 52.79 0.79 14.66
N GLY A 110 52.52 -0.17 15.56
CA GLY A 110 52.78 -0.05 16.98
C GLY A 110 51.88 0.93 17.73
N ALA A 111 50.73 1.32 17.16
CA ALA A 111 49.74 2.16 17.86
C ALA A 111 49.05 1.38 18.99
N PHE A 112 48.90 0.06 18.83
CA PHE A 112 48.38 -0.84 19.86
C PHE A 112 49.33 -1.99 20.16
N THR A 113 49.42 -2.38 21.43
CA THR A 113 50.19 -3.57 21.82
C THR A 113 49.42 -4.85 21.47
N THR A 114 50.15 -5.93 21.15
CA THR A 114 49.54 -7.25 20.89
C THR A 114 48.66 -7.74 22.03
N THR A 115 49.04 -7.48 23.29
CA THR A 115 48.23 -7.86 24.46
C THR A 115 46.93 -7.09 24.54
N ALA A 116 46.95 -5.77 24.26
CA ALA A 116 45.74 -4.96 24.22
C ALA A 116 44.79 -5.39 23.11
N LEU A 117 45.32 -5.73 21.92
CA LEU A 117 44.53 -6.24 20.79
C LEU A 117 43.88 -7.59 21.09
N GLN A 118 44.62 -8.55 21.66
CA GLN A 118 44.06 -9.84 22.04
C GLN A 118 42.96 -9.71 23.10
N GLN A 119 43.17 -8.83 24.09
CA GLN A 119 42.15 -8.56 25.11
C GLN A 119 40.91 -7.89 24.50
N HIS A 120 41.10 -6.93 23.59
CA HIS A 120 40.01 -6.26 22.89
C HIS A 120 39.23 -7.22 21.99
N ARG A 121 39.92 -8.04 21.19
CA ARG A 121 39.31 -9.08 20.35
C ARG A 121 38.47 -10.06 21.18
N ARG A 122 39.00 -10.54 22.31
CA ARG A 122 38.24 -11.43 23.21
C ARG A 122 36.97 -10.77 23.76
N ARG A 123 37.01 -9.47 24.07
CA ARG A 123 35.82 -8.72 24.51
C ARG A 123 34.83 -8.52 23.36
N ALA A 124 35.32 -8.15 22.18
CA ALA A 124 34.52 -7.93 20.99
C ALA A 124 33.74 -9.19 20.56
N LEU A 125 34.34 -10.38 20.72
CA LEU A 125 33.71 -11.68 20.42
C LEU A 125 32.64 -12.10 21.42
N SER A 126 32.57 -11.48 22.60
CA SER A 126 31.54 -11.80 23.58
C SER A 126 30.17 -11.29 23.10
N THR A 127 29.09 -11.97 23.49
CA THR A 127 27.72 -11.51 23.23
C THR A 127 27.49 -10.08 23.69
N THR A 128 28.05 -9.69 24.85
CA THR A 128 27.99 -8.31 25.35
C THR A 128 28.72 -7.34 24.44
N GLY A 129 29.90 -7.68 23.94
CA GLY A 129 30.68 -6.85 23.02
C GLY A 129 30.01 -6.66 21.67
N ILE A 130 29.48 -7.73 21.07
CA ILE A 130 28.70 -7.71 19.82
C ILE A 130 27.49 -6.77 19.99
N ASN A 131 26.71 -6.97 21.05
CA ASN A 131 25.53 -6.14 21.32
C ASN A 131 25.88 -4.68 21.61
N ALA A 132 26.98 -4.42 22.32
CA ALA A 132 27.43 -3.06 22.60
C ALA A 132 27.86 -2.33 21.31
N MET A 133 28.59 -3.01 20.42
CA MET A 133 28.95 -2.49 19.11
C MET A 133 27.71 -2.15 18.28
N LEU A 134 26.77 -3.08 18.12
CA LEU A 134 25.55 -2.84 17.34
C LEU A 134 24.66 -1.73 17.96
N THR A 135 24.62 -1.65 19.29
CA THR A 135 23.90 -0.59 20.01
C THR A 135 24.47 0.80 19.73
N GLN A 136 25.78 0.93 19.56
CA GLN A 136 26.41 2.18 19.16
C GLN A 136 26.28 2.43 17.65
N ALA A 137 26.44 1.39 16.82
CA ALA A 137 26.39 1.48 15.37
C ALA A 137 25.01 1.89 14.84
N LYS A 138 23.92 1.38 15.45
CA LYS A 138 22.54 1.65 15.01
C LYS A 138 22.12 3.12 15.05
N SER A 139 22.90 3.99 15.70
CA SER A 139 22.67 5.44 15.80
C SER A 139 23.68 6.27 14.99
N ALA A 140 24.59 5.62 14.27
CA ALA A 140 25.60 6.31 13.49
C ALA A 140 25.03 6.91 12.18
N PRO A 141 25.57 8.05 11.70
CA PRO A 141 25.30 8.54 10.36
C PRO A 141 25.60 7.46 9.31
N GLY A 142 24.73 7.34 8.31
CA GLY A 142 24.81 6.27 7.33
C GLY A 142 24.13 4.98 7.79
N MET A 143 24.04 4.67 9.09
CA MET A 143 23.37 3.47 9.57
C MET A 143 21.89 3.69 9.89
N VAL A 144 21.53 4.86 10.43
CA VAL A 144 20.14 5.19 10.76
C VAL A 144 19.34 5.52 9.49
N LEU A 145 18.19 4.85 9.31
CA LEU A 145 17.19 5.20 8.31
C LEU A 145 15.87 5.59 8.99
N ASN A 146 15.35 6.78 8.68
CA ASN A 146 14.05 7.19 9.18
C ASN A 146 12.94 6.39 8.47
N ALA A 147 12.00 5.83 9.23
CA ALA A 147 10.86 5.07 8.70
C ALA A 147 10.07 5.85 7.64
N ALA A 148 9.97 7.18 7.75
CA ALA A 148 9.28 8.02 6.78
C ALA A 148 10.00 8.15 5.42
N ARG A 149 11.26 7.71 5.32
CA ARG A 149 12.00 7.64 4.05
C ARG A 149 11.81 6.31 3.33
N LEU A 150 11.43 5.25 4.06
CA LEU A 150 11.12 3.96 3.46
C LEU A 150 9.91 4.08 2.56
N ASP A 151 10.04 3.63 1.31
CA ASP A 151 8.98 3.64 0.29
C ASP A 151 8.34 5.02 0.04
N ALA A 152 9.10 6.09 0.31
CA ALA A 152 8.57 7.46 0.31
C ALA A 152 8.32 8.03 -1.09
N ASP A 153 9.04 7.57 -2.11
CA ASP A 153 8.79 8.01 -3.49
C ASP A 153 7.57 7.27 -4.04
N ALA A 154 6.47 8.01 -4.21
CA ALA A 154 5.22 7.51 -4.76
C ALA A 154 5.34 7.09 -6.23
N TYR A 155 6.38 7.50 -6.95
CA TYR A 155 6.49 7.28 -8.39
C TYR A 155 7.68 6.40 -8.76
N ALA A 156 8.40 5.88 -7.76
CA ALA A 156 9.37 4.83 -7.94
C ALA A 156 8.74 3.46 -7.64
N LEU A 157 9.00 2.50 -8.54
CA LEU A 157 8.63 1.11 -8.40
C LEU A 157 9.90 0.26 -8.39
N CYS A 158 10.25 -0.29 -7.23
CA CYS A 158 11.39 -1.20 -7.12
C CYS A 158 11.05 -2.55 -7.74
N THR A 159 11.98 -3.08 -8.53
CA THR A 159 11.88 -4.38 -9.19
C THR A 159 13.22 -5.13 -9.08
N PRO A 160 13.27 -6.45 -9.34
CA PRO A 160 14.53 -7.19 -9.39
C PRO A 160 15.52 -6.65 -10.45
N ASP A 161 15.03 -6.01 -11.51
CA ASP A 161 15.87 -5.47 -12.59
C ASP A 161 16.35 -4.02 -12.33
N GLY A 162 15.89 -3.41 -11.23
CA GLY A 162 16.22 -2.03 -10.86
C GLY A 162 15.00 -1.21 -10.44
N ILE A 163 15.19 0.10 -10.30
CA ILE A 163 14.11 1.01 -9.86
C ILE A 163 13.50 1.67 -11.08
N VAL A 164 12.21 1.44 -11.31
CA VAL A 164 11.45 2.06 -12.41
C VAL A 164 10.93 3.41 -11.97
N ASP A 165 11.20 4.47 -12.74
CA ASP A 165 10.47 5.73 -12.62
C ASP A 165 9.15 5.63 -13.40
N LEU A 166 8.03 5.55 -12.70
CA LEU A 166 6.69 5.38 -13.28
C LEU A 166 6.25 6.54 -14.18
N ARG A 167 6.91 7.70 -14.11
CA ARG A 167 6.62 8.82 -15.03
C ARG A 167 7.21 8.56 -16.42
N THR A 168 8.40 7.98 -16.48
CA THR A 168 9.15 7.81 -17.73
C THR A 168 9.12 6.38 -18.26
N GLY A 169 8.94 5.39 -17.37
CA GLY A 169 9.10 3.97 -17.64
C GLY A 169 10.56 3.49 -17.64
N LEU A 170 11.53 4.37 -17.38
CA LEU A 170 12.95 4.03 -17.41
C LEU A 170 13.39 3.37 -16.11
N ILE A 171 14.32 2.43 -16.23
CA ILE A 171 14.94 1.72 -15.10
C ILE A 171 16.27 2.39 -14.76
N LYS A 172 16.44 2.76 -13.49
CA LYS A 172 17.73 3.21 -12.94
C LYS A 172 18.38 2.09 -12.14
N THR A 173 19.71 2.11 -12.13
CA THR A 173 20.52 1.26 -11.25
C THR A 173 20.23 1.63 -9.78
N PRO A 174 19.93 0.65 -8.91
CA PRO A 174 19.70 0.90 -7.50
C PRO A 174 20.94 1.46 -6.79
N ASP A 175 20.72 2.42 -5.89
CA ASP A 175 21.74 3.03 -5.06
C ASP A 175 21.35 2.92 -3.57
N PRO A 176 22.04 2.11 -2.73
CA PRO A 176 21.69 1.91 -1.32
C PRO A 176 21.73 3.20 -0.47
N ASP A 177 22.40 4.26 -0.93
CA ASP A 177 22.45 5.55 -0.23
C ASP A 177 21.32 6.51 -0.63
N LYS A 178 20.55 6.18 -1.67
CA LYS A 178 19.48 7.04 -2.21
C LYS A 178 18.12 6.34 -2.28
N ASP A 179 18.12 5.04 -2.54
CA ASP A 179 16.95 4.23 -2.81
C ASP A 179 16.55 3.43 -1.58
N PHE A 180 15.57 3.97 -0.86
CA PHE A 180 15.07 3.41 0.39
C PHE A 180 13.76 2.65 0.17
N HIS A 181 13.77 1.66 -0.71
CA HIS A 181 12.62 0.78 -0.93
C HIS A 181 12.65 -0.38 0.06
N SER A 182 11.53 -0.71 0.70
CA SER A 182 11.39 -1.95 1.47
C SER A 182 10.58 -3.03 0.75
N ARG A 183 10.05 -2.69 -0.42
CA ARG A 183 9.16 -3.53 -1.23
C ARG A 183 9.74 -3.66 -2.63
N SER A 184 9.57 -4.83 -3.26
CA SER A 184 9.83 -5.00 -4.69
C SER A 184 8.74 -5.86 -5.33
N THR A 185 8.55 -5.67 -6.63
CA THR A 185 7.82 -6.61 -7.48
C THR A 185 8.53 -7.97 -7.53
N SER A 186 7.80 -9.00 -7.96
CA SER A 186 8.34 -10.36 -8.11
C SER A 186 9.14 -10.54 -9.41
N VAL A 187 8.89 -9.69 -10.41
CA VAL A 187 9.55 -9.71 -11.73
C VAL A 187 9.94 -8.30 -12.14
N GLY A 188 10.95 -8.17 -13.00
CA GLY A 188 11.26 -6.91 -13.68
C GLY A 188 10.42 -6.71 -14.94
N PRO A 189 10.32 -5.47 -15.46
CA PRO A 189 9.44 -5.16 -16.58
C PRO A 189 10.09 -5.45 -17.93
N HIS A 190 9.28 -5.83 -18.90
CA HIS A 190 9.68 -5.97 -20.30
C HIS A 190 8.72 -5.22 -21.23
N HIS A 191 9.27 -4.49 -22.19
CA HIS A 191 8.49 -3.82 -23.23
C HIS A 191 8.14 -4.81 -24.34
N GLY A 192 7.07 -5.58 -24.11
CA GLY A 192 6.49 -6.49 -25.09
C GLY A 192 5.00 -6.64 -24.83
N THR A 193 4.23 -6.87 -25.89
CA THR A 193 2.80 -7.13 -25.78
C THR A 193 2.58 -8.51 -25.17
N PRO A 194 1.86 -8.67 -24.05
CA PRO A 194 1.54 -9.97 -23.48
C PRO A 194 0.26 -10.54 -24.13
N PRO A 195 0.35 -11.45 -25.14
CA PRO A 195 -0.81 -11.86 -25.92
C PRO A 195 -1.87 -12.65 -25.12
N ARG A 196 -1.47 -13.51 -24.17
CA ARG A 196 -2.42 -14.25 -23.33
C ARG A 196 -3.12 -13.33 -22.33
N TRP A 197 -2.40 -12.34 -21.79
CA TRP A 197 -2.98 -11.30 -20.96
C TRP A 197 -4.04 -10.49 -21.73
N ASN A 198 -3.70 -10.04 -22.94
CA ASN A 198 -4.64 -9.32 -23.79
C ASN A 198 -5.86 -10.18 -24.12
N ARG A 199 -5.65 -11.46 -24.45
CA ARG A 199 -6.73 -12.39 -24.69
C ARG A 199 -7.61 -12.57 -23.44
N PHE A 200 -7.03 -12.70 -22.25
CA PHE A 200 -7.78 -12.78 -20.99
C PHE A 200 -8.67 -11.54 -20.79
N LEU A 201 -8.14 -10.35 -21.06
CA LEU A 201 -8.89 -9.10 -20.96
C LEU A 201 -10.01 -9.03 -22.00
N SER A 202 -9.74 -9.40 -23.24
CA SER A 202 -10.72 -9.52 -24.33
C SER A 202 -11.83 -10.52 -24.04
N ASP A 203 -11.50 -11.69 -23.49
CA ASP A 203 -12.47 -12.71 -23.09
C ASP A 203 -13.36 -12.18 -21.94
N THR A 204 -12.80 -11.35 -21.06
CA THR A 204 -13.49 -10.78 -19.89
C THR A 204 -14.40 -9.60 -20.22
N PHE A 205 -13.95 -8.66 -21.06
CA PHE A 205 -14.67 -7.40 -21.34
C PHE A 205 -15.22 -7.31 -22.75
N GLY A 206 -14.55 -7.94 -23.71
CA GLY A 206 -14.87 -7.94 -25.13
C GLY A 206 -13.87 -7.25 -26.03
N ASP A 207 -13.91 -7.66 -27.29
CA ASP A 207 -13.17 -7.04 -28.40
C ASP A 207 -14.00 -5.99 -29.17
N ASP A 208 -15.20 -5.65 -28.68
CA ASP A 208 -15.99 -4.55 -29.22
C ASP A 208 -15.49 -3.20 -28.69
N ALA A 209 -16.05 -2.10 -29.20
CA ALA A 209 -15.64 -0.76 -28.78
C ALA A 209 -15.82 -0.54 -27.28
N VAL A 210 -16.91 -1.05 -26.71
CA VAL A 210 -17.22 -0.97 -25.28
C VAL A 210 -16.24 -1.80 -24.46
N GLY A 211 -15.91 -3.02 -24.89
CA GLY A 211 -14.91 -3.86 -24.23
C GLY A 211 -13.52 -3.23 -24.24
N ARG A 212 -13.08 -2.66 -25.37
CA ARG A 212 -11.81 -1.94 -25.45
C ARG A 212 -11.76 -0.73 -24.52
N GLU A 213 -12.83 0.06 -24.45
CA GLU A 213 -12.92 1.20 -23.53
C GLU A 213 -12.79 0.75 -22.06
N MET A 214 -13.43 -0.36 -21.69
CA MET A 214 -13.28 -0.97 -20.37
C MET A 214 -11.85 -1.43 -20.09
N ILE A 215 -11.18 -2.05 -21.06
CA ILE A 215 -9.79 -2.52 -20.94
C ILE A 215 -8.84 -1.33 -20.78
N ASP A 216 -9.03 -0.27 -21.56
CA ASP A 216 -8.26 0.97 -21.47
C ASP A 216 -8.41 1.64 -20.10
N PHE A 217 -9.65 1.75 -19.61
CA PHE A 217 -9.92 2.27 -18.27
C PHE A 217 -9.29 1.38 -17.18
N LEU A 218 -9.39 0.05 -17.33
CA LEU A 218 -8.80 -0.87 -16.39
C LEU A 218 -7.27 -0.76 -16.37
N GLN A 219 -6.63 -0.58 -17.53
CA GLN A 219 -5.18 -0.31 -17.60
C GLN A 219 -4.82 0.97 -16.86
N LEU A 220 -5.57 2.04 -17.09
CA LEU A 220 -5.34 3.32 -16.42
C LEU A 220 -5.48 3.19 -14.89
N LEU A 221 -6.51 2.49 -14.44
CA LEU A 221 -6.80 2.29 -13.02
C LEU A 221 -5.78 1.37 -12.32
N LEU A 222 -5.34 0.31 -12.98
CA LEU A 222 -4.27 -0.56 -12.50
C LEU A 222 -2.91 0.16 -12.52
N GLY A 223 -2.65 0.97 -13.55
CA GLY A 223 -1.48 1.83 -13.63
C GLY A 223 -1.42 2.87 -12.51
N TYR A 224 -2.54 3.54 -12.21
CA TYR A 224 -2.66 4.35 -11.00
C TYR A 224 -2.40 3.52 -9.73
N SER A 225 -2.90 2.28 -9.71
CA SER A 225 -2.77 1.36 -8.57
C SER A 225 -1.32 0.96 -8.26
N VAL A 226 -0.41 0.93 -9.23
CA VAL A 226 1.02 0.62 -8.99
C VAL A 226 1.84 1.81 -8.47
N THR A 227 1.33 3.04 -8.61
CA THR A 227 1.95 4.21 -7.98
C THR A 227 1.73 4.19 -6.46
N GLY A 228 2.35 5.10 -5.72
CA GLY A 228 2.00 5.48 -4.35
C GLY A 228 1.02 6.65 -4.26
N ASP A 229 0.52 7.14 -5.39
CA ASP A 229 -0.41 8.26 -5.45
C ASP A 229 -1.79 7.82 -4.92
N VAL A 230 -2.38 8.63 -4.05
CA VAL A 230 -3.71 8.44 -3.47
C VAL A 230 -4.67 9.60 -3.79
N GLY A 231 -4.21 10.58 -4.58
CA GLY A 231 -4.95 11.79 -4.93
C GLY A 231 -6.26 11.51 -5.69
N GLY A 232 -6.35 10.38 -6.39
CA GLY A 232 -7.57 9.96 -7.08
C GLY A 232 -8.71 9.56 -6.13
N GLN A 233 -8.40 9.20 -4.87
CA GLN A 233 -9.37 8.74 -3.87
C GLN A 233 -10.35 7.68 -4.42
N VAL A 234 -9.83 6.63 -5.07
CA VAL A 234 -10.66 5.62 -5.74
C VAL A 234 -10.69 4.30 -4.94
N LEU A 235 -11.87 3.68 -4.90
CA LEU A 235 -12.15 2.33 -4.41
C LEU A 235 -12.74 1.51 -5.58
N PRO A 236 -11.90 0.79 -6.35
CA PRO A 236 -12.37 -0.14 -7.36
C PRO A 236 -13.12 -1.30 -6.73
N PHE A 237 -14.30 -1.63 -7.26
CA PHE A 237 -15.11 -2.75 -6.82
C PHE A 237 -15.45 -3.65 -8.00
N LEU A 238 -14.80 -4.81 -8.08
CA LEU A 238 -15.05 -5.82 -9.10
C LEU A 238 -16.29 -6.63 -8.71
N PHE A 239 -17.36 -6.49 -9.49
CA PHE A 239 -18.67 -7.09 -9.21
C PHE A 239 -19.15 -8.00 -10.35
N GLY A 240 -19.65 -9.19 -10.03
CA GLY A 240 -20.27 -10.11 -11.03
C GLY A 240 -20.58 -11.49 -10.47
N ALA A 241 -21.31 -12.35 -11.19
CA ALA A 241 -21.85 -13.61 -10.68
C ALA A 241 -20.83 -14.77 -10.45
N GLY A 242 -19.53 -14.53 -10.67
CA GLY A 242 -18.48 -15.56 -10.58
C GLY A 242 -18.22 -16.25 -11.92
N LYS A 243 -17.05 -16.90 -12.07
CA LYS A 243 -16.53 -17.43 -13.36
C LYS A 243 -16.25 -16.37 -14.45
N ASN A 244 -15.95 -15.13 -14.02
CA ASN A 244 -15.80 -13.98 -14.93
C ASN A 244 -14.37 -13.41 -14.91
N GLY A 245 -13.37 -14.14 -14.40
CA GLY A 245 -11.98 -13.66 -14.39
C GLY A 245 -11.60 -12.66 -13.28
N LYS A 246 -12.54 -12.21 -12.43
CA LYS A 246 -12.25 -11.26 -11.33
C LYS A 246 -11.10 -11.70 -10.42
N SER A 247 -11.14 -12.94 -9.93
CA SER A 247 -10.09 -13.48 -9.05
C SER A 247 -8.77 -13.62 -9.80
N VAL A 248 -8.79 -14.09 -11.06
CA VAL A 248 -7.59 -14.21 -11.89
C VAL A 248 -6.88 -12.87 -12.06
N LEU A 249 -7.62 -11.79 -12.32
CA LEU A 249 -7.07 -10.44 -12.44
C LEU A 249 -6.32 -10.00 -11.18
N LEU A 250 -6.95 -10.15 -10.00
CA LEU A 250 -6.34 -9.73 -8.73
C LEU A 250 -5.20 -10.67 -8.32
N ASP A 251 -5.31 -11.97 -8.59
CA ASP A 251 -4.25 -12.95 -8.31
C ASP A 251 -2.99 -12.68 -9.15
N VAL A 252 -3.15 -12.32 -10.43
CA VAL A 252 -2.03 -11.89 -11.28
C VAL A 252 -1.38 -10.63 -10.70
N LEU A 253 -2.18 -9.64 -10.31
CA LEU A 253 -1.67 -8.39 -9.74
C LEU A 253 -0.91 -8.62 -8.42
N MET A 254 -1.47 -9.44 -7.53
CA MET A 254 -0.85 -9.84 -6.27
C MET A 254 0.50 -10.52 -6.49
N LYS A 255 0.56 -11.48 -7.42
CA LYS A 255 1.79 -12.22 -7.74
C LYS A 255 2.85 -11.34 -8.39
N LEU A 256 2.47 -10.44 -9.29
CA LEU A 256 3.42 -9.55 -9.97
C LEU A 256 3.99 -8.48 -9.05
N LEU A 257 3.13 -7.86 -8.26
CA LEU A 257 3.52 -6.75 -7.38
C LEU A 257 4.31 -7.21 -6.15
N GLY A 258 4.33 -8.51 -5.86
CA GLY A 258 5.14 -9.06 -4.76
C GLY A 258 4.81 -8.37 -3.46
N ASP A 259 5.82 -7.81 -2.78
CA ASP A 259 5.63 -7.18 -1.47
C ASP A 259 4.77 -5.90 -1.52
N TYR A 260 4.57 -5.33 -2.71
CA TYR A 260 3.70 -4.16 -2.88
C TYR A 260 2.21 -4.51 -2.82
N ALA A 261 1.83 -5.78 -2.88
CA ALA A 261 0.45 -6.21 -2.83
C ALA A 261 0.20 -7.18 -1.68
N ASP A 262 -0.95 -7.05 -1.01
CA ASP A 262 -1.37 -8.00 0.01
C ASP A 262 -2.90 -8.12 0.08
N ALA A 263 -3.39 -9.18 0.71
CA ALA A 263 -4.79 -9.35 1.02
C ALA A 263 -5.15 -8.65 2.34
N ALA A 264 -6.30 -8.01 2.39
CA ALA A 264 -6.84 -7.46 3.63
C ALA A 264 -7.49 -8.58 4.46
N PRO A 265 -7.53 -8.45 5.79
CA PRO A 265 -8.25 -9.41 6.62
C PRO A 265 -9.77 -9.40 6.31
N PRO A 266 -10.50 -10.51 6.52
CA PRO A 266 -11.91 -10.62 6.18
C PRO A 266 -12.77 -9.49 6.77
N GLY A 267 -13.57 -8.80 5.96
CA GLY A 267 -14.43 -7.70 6.41
C GLY A 267 -13.65 -6.43 6.81
N PHE A 268 -12.45 -6.20 6.26
CA PHE A 268 -11.59 -5.05 6.59
C PHE A 268 -12.24 -3.68 6.36
N LEU A 269 -13.15 -3.59 5.38
CA LEU A 269 -13.89 -2.37 5.05
C LEU A 269 -15.33 -2.37 5.59
N MET A 270 -15.71 -3.42 6.33
CA MET A 270 -17.07 -3.61 6.81
C MET A 270 -17.22 -3.12 8.25
N SER A 271 -18.42 -2.67 8.58
CA SER A 271 -18.81 -2.29 9.94
C SER A 271 -18.75 -3.53 10.85
N ARG A 272 -18.10 -3.39 11.99
CA ARG A 272 -17.99 -4.43 13.01
C ARG A 272 -18.41 -3.88 14.37
N PRO A 273 -18.92 -4.73 15.29
CA PRO A 273 -19.31 -4.30 16.63
C PRO A 273 -18.13 -3.84 17.51
N TYR A 274 -16.90 -4.21 17.15
CA TYR A 274 -15.68 -3.84 17.86
C TYR A 274 -14.67 -3.20 16.90
N GLU A 275 -13.92 -2.21 17.38
CA GLU A 275 -12.83 -1.61 16.61
C GLU A 275 -11.74 -2.65 16.26
N GLY A 276 -11.35 -2.70 14.99
CA GLY A 276 -10.30 -3.59 14.51
C GLY A 276 -8.92 -3.26 15.13
N HIS A 277 -8.01 -4.24 15.12
CA HIS A 277 -6.70 -4.05 15.70
C HIS A 277 -5.85 -3.07 14.87
N PRO A 278 -5.12 -2.12 15.50
CA PRO A 278 -4.21 -1.20 14.80
C PRO A 278 -3.09 -1.91 14.02
N THR A 279 -2.87 -3.20 14.28
CA THR A 279 -1.90 -4.05 13.59
C THR A 279 -2.25 -4.22 12.11
N ASP A 280 -3.53 -4.41 11.79
CA ASP A 280 -4.02 -4.59 10.42
C ASP A 280 -3.72 -3.34 9.55
N LEU A 281 -3.64 -2.16 10.18
CA LEU A 281 -3.29 -0.91 9.49
C LEU A 281 -1.78 -0.77 9.25
N ALA A 282 -0.94 -1.39 10.08
CA ALA A 282 0.52 -1.31 9.93
C ALA A 282 1.01 -2.07 8.69
N GLU A 283 0.26 -3.09 8.29
CA GLU A 283 0.45 -3.87 7.07
C GLU A 283 0.30 -3.03 5.79
N LEU A 284 -0.47 -1.95 5.83
CA LEU A 284 -0.65 -1.07 4.67
C LEU A 284 0.61 -0.26 4.31
N HIS A 285 1.60 -0.19 5.22
CA HIS A 285 2.81 0.61 5.04
C HIS A 285 3.66 0.11 3.87
N GLY A 286 3.94 1.02 2.93
CA GLY A 286 4.76 0.77 1.73
C GLY A 286 4.04 -0.01 0.62
N ARG A 287 2.82 -0.50 0.84
CA ARG A 287 2.06 -1.27 -0.16
C ARG A 287 1.36 -0.36 -1.17
N ARG A 288 1.16 -0.84 -2.38
CA ARG A 288 0.45 -0.14 -3.48
C ARG A 288 -0.94 -0.70 -3.72
N VAL A 289 -1.16 -2.00 -3.50
CA VAL A 289 -2.44 -2.67 -3.73
C VAL A 289 -2.83 -3.49 -2.51
N ILE A 290 -4.08 -3.37 -2.08
CA ILE A 290 -4.64 -4.19 -1.01
C ILE A 290 -5.96 -4.78 -1.49
N VAL A 291 -6.01 -6.10 -1.60
CA VAL A 291 -7.21 -6.82 -2.07
C VAL A 291 -8.12 -7.11 -0.89
N CYS A 292 -9.30 -6.52 -0.89
CA CYS A 292 -10.38 -6.80 0.05
C CYS A 292 -11.31 -7.83 -0.59
N SER A 293 -11.15 -9.09 -0.22
CA SER A 293 -12.07 -10.17 -0.61
C SER A 293 -13.16 -10.36 0.45
N GLU A 294 -14.18 -11.13 0.09
CA GLU A 294 -15.26 -11.59 0.99
C GLU A 294 -16.28 -10.53 1.40
N VAL A 295 -17.09 -10.10 0.42
CA VAL A 295 -18.38 -9.47 0.71
C VAL A 295 -19.45 -10.54 0.85
N LYS A 296 -20.06 -10.63 2.05
CA LYS A 296 -21.23 -11.46 2.31
C LYS A 296 -22.51 -10.67 2.09
N HIS A 297 -23.60 -11.40 1.86
CA HIS A 297 -24.92 -10.79 1.83
C HIS A 297 -25.24 -10.16 3.20
N GLY A 298 -25.70 -8.91 3.20
CA GLY A 298 -25.99 -8.13 4.42
C GLY A 298 -24.78 -7.48 5.09
N ASP A 299 -23.56 -7.59 4.52
CA ASP A 299 -22.43 -6.80 4.99
C ASP A 299 -22.70 -5.31 4.77
N LYS A 300 -22.22 -4.45 5.67
CA LYS A 300 -22.38 -3.00 5.59
C LYS A 300 -21.02 -2.32 5.62
N PHE A 301 -20.79 -1.31 4.78
CA PHE A 301 -19.53 -0.57 4.79
C PHE A 301 -19.32 0.21 6.09
N ASP A 302 -18.08 0.23 6.58
CA ASP A 302 -17.61 1.26 7.51
C ASP A 302 -17.18 2.49 6.68
N GLU A 303 -18.12 3.40 6.47
CA GLU A 303 -17.88 4.61 5.65
C GLU A 303 -16.73 5.49 6.17
N ALA A 304 -16.53 5.54 7.50
CA ALA A 304 -15.48 6.36 8.08
C ALA A 304 -14.11 5.76 7.77
N ARG A 305 -13.99 4.43 7.93
CA ARG A 305 -12.78 3.68 7.58
C ARG A 305 -12.49 3.73 6.09
N VAL A 306 -13.49 3.57 5.22
CA VAL A 306 -13.29 3.71 3.76
C VAL A 306 -12.78 5.10 3.41
N LYS A 307 -13.36 6.18 3.97
CA LYS A 307 -12.92 7.56 3.71
C LYS A 307 -11.50 7.82 4.21
N LEU A 308 -11.12 7.26 5.36
CA LEU A 308 -9.78 7.35 5.92
C LEU A 308 -8.75 6.63 5.04
N LEU A 309 -9.01 5.38 4.66
CA LEU A 309 -8.04 4.53 3.96
C LEU A 309 -7.91 4.85 2.46
N THR A 310 -8.95 5.41 1.85
CA THR A 310 -8.89 5.95 0.48
C THR A 310 -8.49 7.42 0.44
N GLY A 311 -8.33 8.05 1.61
CA GLY A 311 -7.92 9.44 1.74
C GLY A 311 -6.41 9.62 1.64
N GLY A 312 -5.96 10.87 1.85
CA GLY A 312 -4.53 11.22 1.93
C GLY A 312 -4.04 11.48 3.36
N ASP A 313 -4.91 11.31 4.36
CA ASP A 313 -4.58 11.61 5.76
C ASP A 313 -3.59 10.58 6.32
N ARG A 314 -2.72 11.03 7.23
CA ARG A 314 -1.73 10.14 7.85
C ARG A 314 -2.42 9.05 8.67
N ILE A 315 -1.99 7.81 8.47
CA ILE A 315 -2.47 6.64 9.21
C ILE A 315 -1.51 6.39 10.38
N LYS A 316 -2.07 6.23 11.58
CA LYS A 316 -1.34 5.83 12.78
C LYS A 316 -1.57 4.35 13.06
N ALA A 317 -0.49 3.58 13.13
CA ALA A 317 -0.55 2.13 13.32
C ALA A 317 0.62 1.64 14.18
N ARG A 318 0.57 0.39 14.62
CA ARG A 318 1.68 -0.28 15.31
C ARG A 318 1.72 -1.74 14.91
N ARG A 319 2.91 -2.33 14.81
CA ARG A 319 3.03 -3.78 14.70
C ARG A 319 2.89 -4.43 16.08
N MET A 320 2.69 -5.74 16.12
CA MET A 320 2.52 -6.47 17.37
C MET A 320 3.78 -6.31 18.25
N ARG A 321 3.58 -5.86 19.50
CA ARG A 321 4.65 -5.59 20.48
C ARG A 321 5.66 -4.49 20.07
N GLN A 322 5.28 -3.60 19.15
CA GLN A 322 6.09 -2.45 18.75
C GLN A 322 5.38 -1.12 19.08
N ASP A 323 6.15 -0.03 19.01
CA ASP A 323 5.65 1.33 19.20
C ASP A 323 4.77 1.79 18.04
N PHE A 324 3.95 2.82 18.28
CA PHE A 324 3.17 3.46 17.22
C PHE A 324 4.07 4.26 16.28
N PHE A 325 3.78 4.14 14.99
CA PHE A 325 4.34 5.00 13.95
C PHE A 325 3.22 5.57 13.08
N SER A 326 3.55 6.57 12.26
CA SER A 326 2.58 7.22 11.37
C SER A 326 3.15 7.40 9.98
N PHE A 327 2.39 6.99 8.97
CA PHE A 327 2.80 7.01 7.57
C PHE A 327 1.73 7.64 6.68
N GLN A 328 2.12 8.05 5.48
CA GLN A 328 1.17 8.49 4.45
C GLN A 328 0.68 7.26 3.67
N PRO A 329 -0.63 7.15 3.40
CA PRO A 329 -1.15 6.03 2.61
C PRO A 329 -0.59 6.07 1.19
N THR A 330 -0.15 4.91 0.71
CA THR A 330 0.33 4.70 -0.67
C THR A 330 -0.53 3.69 -1.44
N HIS A 331 -1.41 2.98 -0.73
CA HIS A 331 -2.13 1.83 -1.22
C HIS A 331 -3.47 2.21 -1.85
N LYS A 332 -3.92 1.40 -2.81
CA LYS A 332 -5.27 1.39 -3.37
C LYS A 332 -5.98 0.12 -2.91
N LEU A 333 -7.18 0.28 -2.38
CA LEU A 333 -8.01 -0.82 -1.92
C LEU A 333 -8.84 -1.34 -3.09
N TRP A 334 -8.76 -2.63 -3.40
CA TRP A 334 -9.56 -3.28 -4.44
C TRP A 334 -10.57 -4.22 -3.79
N LEU A 335 -11.86 -3.94 -3.95
CA LEU A 335 -12.92 -4.78 -3.43
C LEU A 335 -13.34 -5.83 -4.47
N LEU A 336 -13.54 -7.06 -4.02
CA LEU A 336 -14.04 -8.18 -4.82
C LEU A 336 -15.30 -8.75 -4.18
N GLY A 337 -16.37 -8.90 -4.97
CA GLY A 337 -17.59 -9.50 -4.45
C GLY A 337 -18.61 -9.87 -5.50
N ASN A 338 -19.56 -10.70 -5.08
CA ASN A 338 -20.77 -11.03 -5.83
C ASN A 338 -22.03 -10.42 -5.20
N HIS A 339 -21.89 -9.86 -3.99
CA HIS A 339 -22.92 -9.10 -3.28
C HIS A 339 -22.43 -7.67 -3.10
N ARG A 340 -23.36 -6.72 -3.07
CA ARG A 340 -23.08 -5.32 -2.80
C ARG A 340 -23.31 -5.07 -1.30
N PRO A 341 -22.33 -4.54 -0.55
CA PRO A 341 -22.57 -4.22 0.85
C PRO A 341 -23.58 -3.07 1.00
N GLU A 342 -24.28 -2.99 2.12
CA GLU A 342 -25.14 -1.86 2.43
C GLU A 342 -24.33 -0.58 2.68
N VAL A 343 -24.90 0.56 2.30
CA VAL A 343 -24.32 1.88 2.58
C VAL A 343 -25.26 2.67 3.50
N GLY A 344 -24.81 2.97 4.72
CA GLY A 344 -25.68 3.55 5.74
C GLY A 344 -26.20 4.97 5.45
N THR A 345 -25.31 5.96 5.38
CA THR A 345 -25.69 7.37 5.14
C THR A 345 -25.47 7.79 3.68
N GLY A 346 -24.56 7.11 2.98
CA GLY A 346 -24.48 7.13 1.52
C GLY A 346 -24.28 8.51 0.91
N GLY A 347 -23.31 9.29 1.40
CA GLY A 347 -23.07 10.66 0.91
C GLY A 347 -22.17 10.74 -0.34
N PHE A 348 -22.18 11.91 -1.00
CA PHE A 348 -21.30 12.21 -2.15
C PHE A 348 -19.83 11.88 -1.87
N ALA A 349 -19.35 12.14 -0.66
CA ALA A 349 -17.98 11.81 -0.27
C ALA A 349 -17.68 10.30 -0.38
N PHE A 350 -18.62 9.42 -0.05
CA PHE A 350 -18.41 7.98 -0.22
C PHE A 350 -18.48 7.58 -1.71
N TRP A 351 -19.58 7.94 -2.38
CA TRP A 351 -19.87 7.49 -3.74
C TRP A 351 -18.89 8.00 -4.79
N ARG A 352 -18.35 9.22 -4.63
CA ARG A 352 -17.32 9.73 -5.55
C ARG A 352 -16.04 8.89 -5.59
N ARG A 353 -15.80 8.06 -4.56
CA ARG A 353 -14.64 7.16 -4.46
C ARG A 353 -14.91 5.83 -5.13
N MET A 354 -16.16 5.34 -5.10
CA MET A 354 -16.52 4.02 -5.60
C MET A 354 -16.40 3.97 -7.13
N ARG A 355 -15.81 2.89 -7.65
CA ARG A 355 -15.89 2.51 -9.07
C ARG A 355 -16.38 1.09 -9.18
N LEU A 356 -17.68 0.91 -9.36
CA LEU A 356 -18.26 -0.41 -9.57
C LEU A 356 -17.94 -0.87 -10.98
N ILE A 357 -17.04 -1.85 -11.10
CA ILE A 357 -16.58 -2.40 -12.38
C ILE A 357 -17.36 -3.69 -12.63
N PRO A 358 -18.28 -3.69 -13.61
CA PRO A 358 -19.11 -4.84 -13.88
C PRO A 358 -18.34 -5.90 -14.70
N PHE A 359 -18.25 -7.09 -14.14
CA PHE A 359 -17.76 -8.30 -14.80
C PHE A 359 -18.98 -9.14 -15.17
N GLU A 360 -19.54 -8.89 -16.35
CA GLU A 360 -20.80 -9.50 -16.79
C GLU A 360 -20.60 -10.74 -17.67
N ARG A 361 -19.45 -10.87 -18.34
CA ARG A 361 -19.17 -12.00 -19.23
C ARG A 361 -18.77 -13.23 -18.42
N VAL A 362 -19.50 -14.32 -18.61
CA VAL A 362 -19.21 -15.62 -18.01
C VAL A 362 -18.35 -16.43 -18.95
N VAL A 363 -17.19 -16.88 -18.46
CA VAL A 363 -16.33 -17.81 -19.21
C VAL A 363 -16.92 -19.20 -19.07
N SER A 364 -17.19 -19.86 -20.21
CA SER A 364 -17.70 -21.23 -20.21
C SER A 364 -16.69 -22.21 -19.61
N ASP A 365 -17.17 -23.30 -19.01
CA ASP A 365 -16.30 -24.29 -18.37
C ASP A 365 -15.31 -24.93 -19.36
N GLU A 366 -15.67 -25.06 -20.63
CA GLU A 366 -14.80 -25.55 -21.71
C GLU A 366 -13.61 -24.63 -22.02
N ARG A 367 -13.75 -23.32 -21.74
CA ARG A 367 -12.70 -22.32 -21.93
C ARG A 367 -11.95 -22.03 -20.64
N LYS A 368 -12.34 -22.66 -19.53
CA LYS A 368 -11.70 -22.47 -18.24
C LYS A 368 -10.31 -23.10 -18.27
N ILE A 369 -9.31 -22.28 -17.98
CA ILE A 369 -7.93 -22.72 -17.79
C ILE A 369 -7.67 -22.72 -16.29
N ASP A 370 -7.35 -23.89 -15.74
CA ASP A 370 -6.97 -24.00 -14.34
C ASP A 370 -5.60 -23.33 -14.12
N ASN A 371 -5.43 -22.67 -12.98
CA ASN A 371 -4.22 -21.91 -12.63
C ASN A 371 -3.80 -20.85 -13.67
N LEU A 372 -4.77 -20.27 -14.38
CA LEU A 372 -4.51 -19.25 -15.40
C LEU A 372 -3.65 -18.09 -14.87
N ALA A 373 -3.86 -17.66 -13.62
CA ALA A 373 -3.03 -16.61 -13.01
C ALA A 373 -1.55 -17.00 -12.92
N ASP A 374 -1.23 -18.24 -12.52
CA ASP A 374 0.15 -18.74 -12.48
C ASP A 374 0.77 -18.81 -13.87
N ILE A 375 0.00 -19.27 -14.85
CA ILE A 375 0.43 -19.36 -16.24
C ILE A 375 0.76 -17.96 -16.78
N LEU A 376 -0.13 -16.98 -16.57
CA LEU A 376 0.07 -15.60 -17.02
C LEU A 376 1.30 -14.97 -16.38
N VAL A 377 1.50 -15.14 -15.07
CA VAL A 377 2.66 -14.59 -14.36
C VAL A 377 3.96 -15.25 -14.81
N THR A 378 3.95 -16.57 -14.97
CA THR A 378 5.15 -17.33 -15.34
C THR A 378 5.57 -17.07 -16.78
N GLU A 379 4.62 -17.03 -17.72
CA GLU A 379 4.92 -16.91 -19.14
C GLU A 379 5.02 -15.44 -19.62
N GLU A 380 4.21 -14.53 -19.04
CA GLU A 380 4.07 -13.16 -19.53
C GLU A 380 4.26 -12.10 -18.45
N GLY A 381 4.66 -12.47 -17.23
CA GLY A 381 4.75 -11.56 -16.09
C GLY A 381 5.53 -10.26 -16.35
N PRO A 382 6.74 -10.30 -16.93
CA PRO A 382 7.47 -9.10 -17.31
C PRO A 382 6.72 -8.18 -18.29
N GLY A 383 6.01 -8.76 -19.27
CA GLY A 383 5.19 -8.02 -20.24
C GLY A 383 3.94 -7.41 -19.60
N ILE A 384 3.30 -8.13 -18.67
CA ILE A 384 2.16 -7.61 -17.91
C ILE A 384 2.61 -6.47 -17.00
N LEU A 385 3.77 -6.59 -16.34
CA LEU A 385 4.31 -5.50 -15.53
C LEU A 385 4.65 -4.27 -16.39
N GLY A 386 5.21 -4.46 -17.58
CA GLY A 386 5.39 -3.39 -18.57
C GLY A 386 4.07 -2.71 -18.93
N TRP A 387 3.02 -3.50 -19.17
CA TRP A 387 1.67 -2.99 -19.46
C TRP A 387 1.07 -2.18 -18.29
N LEU A 388 1.34 -2.58 -17.03
CA LEU A 388 0.95 -1.80 -15.84
C LEU A 388 1.70 -0.47 -15.74
N ILE A 389 3.02 -0.48 -16.01
CA ILE A 389 3.86 0.72 -16.02
C ILE A 389 3.40 1.69 -17.12
N ASP A 390 3.07 1.20 -18.31
CA ASP A 390 2.52 2.05 -19.36
C ASP A 390 1.15 2.64 -18.96
N GLY A 391 0.32 1.89 -18.23
CA GLY A 391 -0.88 2.43 -17.58
C GLY A 391 -0.56 3.56 -16.59
N ALA A 392 0.48 3.41 -15.78
CA ALA A 392 0.92 4.43 -14.83
C ALA A 392 1.42 5.68 -15.57
N ARG A 393 2.17 5.53 -16.65
CA ARG A 393 2.64 6.64 -17.50
C ARG A 393 1.46 7.38 -18.13
N ARG A 394 0.48 6.66 -18.67
CA ARG A 394 -0.78 7.24 -19.19
C ARG A 394 -1.52 8.05 -18.12
N TYR A 395 -1.62 7.52 -16.91
CA TYR A 395 -2.23 8.23 -15.79
C TYR A 395 -1.47 9.51 -15.43
N LEU A 396 -0.14 9.41 -15.24
CA LEU A 396 0.67 10.53 -14.76
C LEU A 396 0.85 11.64 -15.81
N GLY A 397 0.87 11.29 -17.10
CA GLY A 397 0.98 12.23 -18.22
C GLY A 397 -0.36 12.72 -18.79
N GLY A 398 -1.48 12.12 -18.39
CA GLY A 398 -2.83 12.49 -18.86
C GLY A 398 -3.60 13.37 -17.87
N GLU A 399 -4.92 13.45 -18.08
CA GLU A 399 -5.85 14.25 -17.27
C GLU A 399 -6.12 13.68 -15.86
N ARG A 400 -5.58 12.49 -15.56
CA ARG A 400 -5.80 11.75 -14.29
C ARG A 400 -7.27 11.48 -13.99
N ASP A 401 -8.11 11.44 -15.03
CA ASP A 401 -9.51 11.08 -14.89
C ASP A 401 -9.65 9.58 -14.61
N LEU A 402 -10.24 9.26 -13.46
CA LEU A 402 -10.55 7.90 -13.03
C LEU A 402 -12.06 7.69 -12.88
N THR A 403 -12.92 8.58 -13.39
CA THR A 403 -14.39 8.43 -13.36
C THR A 403 -14.86 7.17 -14.10
N GLY A 404 -14.17 6.83 -15.19
CA GLY A 404 -14.37 5.62 -15.97
C GLY A 404 -15.46 5.73 -17.03
N PRO A 405 -15.61 4.69 -17.85
CA PRO A 405 -16.53 4.66 -18.97
C PRO A 405 -17.98 4.63 -18.48
N GLU A 406 -18.90 4.89 -19.41
CA GLU A 406 -20.32 5.02 -19.11
C GLU A 406 -20.89 3.80 -18.36
N ARG A 407 -20.44 2.58 -18.69
CA ARG A 407 -20.84 1.35 -18.01
C ARG A 407 -20.48 1.34 -16.51
N VAL A 408 -19.31 1.85 -16.13
CA VAL A 408 -18.87 1.96 -14.73
C VAL A 408 -19.67 3.05 -14.02
N ARG A 409 -19.92 4.17 -14.69
CA ARG A 409 -20.70 5.29 -14.14
C ARG A 409 -22.15 4.90 -13.89
N ILE A 410 -22.81 4.27 -14.85
CA ILE A 410 -24.18 3.74 -14.72
C ILE A 410 -24.23 2.72 -13.59
N ALA A 411 -23.32 1.73 -13.58
CA ALA A 411 -23.32 0.70 -12.55
C ALA A 411 -23.13 1.27 -11.14
N THR A 412 -22.23 2.24 -10.99
CA THR A 412 -21.99 2.93 -9.71
C THR A 412 -23.19 3.77 -9.29
N THR A 413 -23.82 4.48 -10.22
CA THR A 413 -25.00 5.33 -9.95
C THR A 413 -26.20 4.48 -9.55
N ALA A 414 -26.48 3.41 -10.30
CA ALA A 414 -27.57 2.48 -9.96
C ALA A 414 -27.39 1.85 -8.58
N TYR A 415 -26.14 1.55 -8.19
CA TYR A 415 -25.86 1.08 -6.84
C TYR A 415 -26.10 2.19 -5.79
N ALA A 416 -25.63 3.41 -6.05
CA ALA A 416 -25.89 4.53 -5.15
C ALA A 416 -27.39 4.82 -4.93
N GLU A 417 -28.19 4.78 -6.00
CA GLU A 417 -29.64 4.99 -5.96
C GLU A 417 -30.35 3.85 -5.21
N THR A 418 -29.92 2.60 -5.40
CA THR A 418 -30.49 1.44 -4.68
C THR A 418 -30.32 1.57 -3.17
N GLU A 419 -29.18 2.10 -2.72
CA GLU A 419 -28.84 2.30 -1.31
C GLU A 419 -29.38 3.61 -0.73
N ASP A 420 -29.95 4.52 -1.54
CA ASP A 420 -30.50 5.78 -1.06
C ASP A 420 -31.91 5.59 -0.48
N HIS A 421 -31.98 4.88 0.64
CA HIS A 421 -33.21 4.69 1.42
C HIS A 421 -33.84 6.01 1.86
N THR A 422 -33.04 7.06 2.04
CA THR A 422 -33.57 8.36 2.46
C THR A 422 -34.22 9.10 1.30
N GLY A 423 -33.61 9.08 0.12
CA GLY A 423 -34.20 9.56 -1.12
C GLY A 423 -35.52 8.85 -1.43
N ARG A 424 -35.53 7.52 -1.41
CA ARG A 424 -36.74 6.71 -1.61
C ARG A 424 -37.87 7.07 -0.63
N PHE A 425 -37.55 7.23 0.66
CA PHE A 425 -38.55 7.69 1.63
C PHE A 425 -39.14 9.07 1.26
N PHE A 426 -38.32 10.02 0.79
CA PHE A 426 -38.83 11.32 0.38
C PHE A 426 -39.69 11.25 -0.89
N GLU A 427 -39.38 10.36 -1.82
CA GLU A 427 -40.17 10.14 -3.03
C GLU A 427 -41.51 9.44 -2.75
N GLU A 428 -41.49 8.40 -1.91
CA GLU A 428 -42.66 7.55 -1.65
C GLU A 428 -43.58 8.11 -0.55
N CYS A 429 -43.00 8.78 0.47
CA CYS A 429 -43.76 9.22 1.65
C CYS A 429 -43.89 10.74 1.76
N CYS A 430 -43.24 11.53 0.90
CA CYS A 430 -43.30 12.97 0.98
C CYS A 430 -43.72 13.62 -0.35
N ARG A 431 -44.30 14.80 -0.25
CA ARG A 431 -44.55 15.70 -1.38
C ARG A 431 -43.73 16.97 -1.18
N LEU A 432 -43.00 17.38 -2.22
CA LEU A 432 -42.22 18.61 -2.20
C LEU A 432 -43.01 19.74 -2.86
N ALA A 433 -43.39 20.74 -2.07
CA ALA A 433 -44.04 21.96 -2.58
C ALA A 433 -43.81 23.14 -1.61
N PRO A 434 -43.59 24.37 -2.11
CA PRO A 434 -43.22 25.53 -1.29
C PRO A 434 -44.16 25.83 -0.11
N GLU A 435 -45.44 25.50 -0.25
CA GLU A 435 -46.51 25.72 0.73
C GLU A 435 -46.57 24.65 1.83
N LEU A 436 -45.89 23.52 1.66
CA LEU A 436 -45.93 22.40 2.59
C LEU A 436 -44.91 22.56 3.72
N ARG A 437 -45.19 21.91 4.85
CA ARG A 437 -44.25 21.80 5.97
C ARG A 437 -44.44 20.50 6.74
N ALA A 438 -43.34 19.91 7.18
CA ALA A 438 -43.32 18.67 7.93
C ALA A 438 -42.64 18.88 9.29
N GLU A 439 -43.26 18.39 10.36
CA GLU A 439 -42.67 18.44 11.70
C GLU A 439 -41.41 17.58 11.76
N GLN A 440 -40.30 18.11 12.30
CA GLN A 440 -39.02 17.40 12.35
C GLN A 440 -39.10 16.04 13.04
N ALA A 441 -39.76 15.97 14.21
CA ALA A 441 -39.89 14.73 14.97
C ALA A 441 -40.83 13.75 14.28
N GLY A 442 -41.95 14.23 13.76
CA GLY A 442 -42.93 13.42 13.02
C GLY A 442 -42.35 12.83 11.74
N LEU A 443 -41.62 13.64 10.97
CA LEU A 443 -40.98 13.19 9.73
C LEU A 443 -39.93 12.10 9.99
N TYR A 444 -39.10 12.26 11.04
CA TYR A 444 -38.14 11.22 11.42
C TYR A 444 -38.80 9.95 11.98
N ALA A 445 -39.93 10.08 12.69
CA ALA A 445 -40.69 8.92 13.15
C ALA A 445 -41.27 8.14 11.96
N ALA A 446 -41.86 8.83 10.98
CA ALA A 446 -42.36 8.22 9.75
C ALA A 446 -41.25 7.52 8.95
N TYR A 447 -40.08 8.15 8.84
CA TYR A 447 -38.91 7.55 8.20
C TYR A 447 -38.47 6.26 8.90
N LYS A 448 -38.38 6.25 10.24
CA LYS A 448 -38.02 5.02 10.98
C LYS A 448 -39.03 3.90 10.75
N THR A 449 -40.31 4.21 10.72
CA THR A 449 -41.37 3.23 10.44
C THR A 449 -41.25 2.69 9.01
N TRP A 450 -41.07 3.57 8.03
CA TRP A 450 -40.86 3.17 6.63
C TRP A 450 -39.63 2.27 6.48
N CYS A 451 -38.48 2.64 7.08
CA CYS A 451 -37.29 1.80 7.08
C CYS A 451 -37.53 0.43 7.72
N HIS A 452 -38.29 0.38 8.83
CA HIS A 452 -38.63 -0.89 9.47
C HIS A 452 -39.47 -1.79 8.55
N ASN A 453 -40.43 -1.21 7.83
CA ASN A 453 -41.30 -1.93 6.89
C ASN A 453 -40.53 -2.44 5.66
N GLU A 454 -39.57 -1.65 5.16
CA GLU A 454 -38.71 -2.00 4.02
C GLU A 454 -37.54 -2.93 4.41
N GLY A 455 -37.37 -3.25 5.70
CA GLY A 455 -36.22 -4.01 6.18
C GLY A 455 -34.88 -3.25 6.11
N ALA A 456 -34.92 -1.94 5.93
CA ALA A 456 -33.75 -1.07 5.83
C ALA A 456 -33.27 -0.56 7.19
N SER A 457 -31.95 -0.34 7.33
CA SER A 457 -31.37 0.25 8.53
C SER A 457 -31.58 1.77 8.58
N ALA A 458 -32.42 2.25 9.50
CA ALA A 458 -32.65 3.70 9.68
C ALA A 458 -31.37 4.45 10.12
N MET A 459 -31.08 5.59 9.48
CA MET A 459 -29.97 6.45 9.89
C MET A 459 -30.26 7.21 11.20
N SER A 460 -29.20 7.78 11.79
CA SER A 460 -29.34 8.61 13.00
C SER A 460 -30.20 9.85 12.76
N SER A 461 -30.92 10.31 13.79
CA SER A 461 -31.75 11.53 13.72
C SER A 461 -30.98 12.75 13.22
N ARG A 462 -29.71 12.88 13.60
CA ARG A 462 -28.83 13.98 13.16
C ARG A 462 -28.51 13.90 11.67
N ALA A 463 -28.21 12.71 11.15
CA ALA A 463 -27.94 12.49 9.73
C ALA A 463 -29.19 12.75 8.89
N PHE A 464 -30.34 12.22 9.33
CA PHE A 464 -31.63 12.45 8.67
C PHE A 464 -31.98 13.94 8.61
N ALA A 465 -31.80 14.64 9.74
CA ALA A 465 -32.05 16.07 9.80
C ALA A 465 -31.08 16.91 8.94
N ALA A 466 -29.89 16.40 8.61
CA ALA A 466 -29.00 17.05 7.65
C ALA A 466 -29.53 16.88 6.22
N ARG A 467 -29.90 15.66 5.83
CA ARG A 467 -30.48 15.36 4.51
C ARG A 467 -31.80 16.09 4.26
N ALA A 468 -32.72 16.10 5.23
CA ALA A 468 -33.99 16.81 5.11
C ALA A 468 -33.79 18.33 4.93
N ARG A 469 -32.76 18.92 5.56
CA ARG A 469 -32.42 20.34 5.37
C ARG A 469 -31.85 20.59 3.98
N GLU A 470 -30.93 19.74 3.52
CA GLU A 470 -30.37 19.82 2.16
C GLU A 470 -31.48 19.75 1.11
N LEU A 471 -32.42 18.81 1.26
CA LEU A 471 -33.58 18.69 0.38
C LEU A 471 -34.48 19.94 0.40
N ALA A 472 -34.66 20.55 1.58
CA ALA A 472 -35.42 21.79 1.75
C ALA A 472 -34.63 23.07 1.37
N GLY A 473 -33.39 22.95 0.89
CA GLY A 473 -32.53 24.09 0.57
C GLY A 473 -32.06 24.91 1.77
N LEU A 474 -32.04 24.33 2.97
CA LEU A 474 -31.68 24.99 4.23
C LEU A 474 -30.22 24.75 4.62
N SER A 475 -29.51 25.83 4.96
CA SER A 475 -28.11 25.76 5.41
C SER A 475 -27.99 25.52 6.92
N SER A 476 -28.99 25.96 7.69
CA SER A 476 -28.94 25.96 9.16
C SER A 476 -30.26 25.52 9.81
N PRO A 477 -30.23 24.84 10.98
CA PRO A 477 -31.44 24.57 11.75
C PRO A 477 -32.19 25.83 12.21
N LYS A 478 -31.58 27.01 12.13
CA LYS A 478 -32.21 28.30 12.45
C LYS A 478 -33.17 28.79 11.37
N GLU A 479 -33.03 28.28 10.15
CA GLU A 479 -33.89 28.63 9.01
C GLU A 479 -35.16 27.77 8.97
N MET A 480 -35.28 26.79 9.88
CA MET A 480 -36.48 25.99 10.03
C MET A 480 -37.63 26.82 10.63
N ILE A 481 -38.86 26.51 10.23
CA ILE A 481 -40.05 27.17 10.77
C ILE A 481 -40.23 26.74 12.22
N LEU A 482 -40.33 27.70 13.14
CA LEU A 482 -40.66 27.49 14.54
C LEU A 482 -42.14 27.80 14.78
N SER A 483 -42.90 26.81 15.24
CA SER A 483 -44.32 26.96 15.57
C SER A 483 -44.64 26.09 16.78
N ASN A 484 -45.31 26.64 17.80
CA ASN A 484 -45.65 25.93 19.05
C ASN A 484 -44.47 25.17 19.68
N GLN A 485 -43.29 25.80 19.73
CA GLN A 485 -42.03 25.20 20.21
C GLN A 485 -41.54 23.95 19.43
N ARG A 486 -42.16 23.64 18.30
CA ARG A 486 -41.75 22.57 17.38
C ARG A 486 -41.08 23.16 16.15
N LYS A 487 -40.16 22.39 15.56
CA LYS A 487 -39.45 22.75 14.34
C LYS A 487 -40.03 22.03 13.13
N TYR A 488 -40.17 22.75 12.03
CA TYR A 488 -40.72 22.23 10.78
C TYR A 488 -39.75 22.48 9.63
N TYR A 489 -39.63 21.50 8.74
CA TYR A 489 -38.98 21.68 7.44
C TYR A 489 -39.96 22.35 6.48
N PRO A 490 -39.65 23.53 5.92
CA PRO A 490 -40.42 24.13 4.85
C PRO A 490 -40.25 23.32 3.56
N GLY A 491 -41.23 23.35 2.67
CA GLY A 491 -41.13 22.72 1.35
C GLY A 491 -41.38 21.21 1.33
N ILE A 492 -41.52 20.56 2.50
CA ILE A 492 -41.71 19.11 2.63
C ILE A 492 -43.05 18.84 3.31
N GLY A 493 -43.94 18.08 2.69
CA GLY A 493 -45.16 17.55 3.31
C GLY A 493 -45.08 16.03 3.43
N LEU A 494 -45.45 15.48 4.59
CA LEU A 494 -45.59 14.03 4.76
C LEU A 494 -46.96 13.60 4.23
N LEU A 495 -46.99 12.60 3.36
CA LEU A 495 -48.23 12.04 2.82
C LEU A 495 -48.99 11.28 3.91
N THR A 496 -50.32 11.39 3.87
CA THR A 496 -51.20 10.52 4.67
C THR A 496 -51.19 9.09 4.13
N ASP A 497 -51.66 8.12 4.92
CA ASP A 497 -51.70 6.72 4.49
C ASP A 497 -52.62 6.52 3.27
N GLU A 498 -53.75 7.25 3.21
CA GLU A 498 -54.67 7.27 2.05
C GLU A 498 -54.02 7.86 0.79
N GLU A 499 -53.21 8.93 0.94
CA GLU A 499 -52.49 9.51 -0.20
C GLU A 499 -51.38 8.59 -0.71
N ARG A 500 -50.75 7.81 0.18
CA ARG A 500 -49.72 6.84 -0.20
C ARG A 500 -50.29 5.70 -1.03
N GLU A 501 -51.45 5.16 -0.65
CA GLU A 501 -52.16 4.11 -1.39
C GLU A 501 -52.67 4.57 -2.78
N ALA A 502 -52.92 5.87 -2.96
CA ALA A 502 -53.36 6.42 -4.24
C ALA A 502 -52.22 6.67 -5.26
N THR A 503 -50.97 6.68 -4.80
CA THR A 503 -49.76 6.86 -5.63
C THR A 503 -48.98 5.56 -5.89
N ALA A 504 -49.28 4.49 -5.17
CA ALA A 504 -48.77 3.14 -5.41
C ALA A 504 -49.53 2.46 -6.55
#